data_AF-A0A1M6GWG3-F1
#
_entry.id   AF-A0A1M6GWG3-F1
#
_cell.length_a   1.000
_cell.length_b   1.000
_cell.length_c   1.000
_cell.angle_alpha   90.00
_cell.angle_beta   90.00
_cell.angle_gamma   90.00
#
_symmetry.space_group_name_H-M   'P 1'
#
loop_
_entity.id
_entity.type
_entity.pdbx_description
1 polymer ?
#
loop_
_entity_poly.entity_id
_entity_poly.type
_entity_poly.pdbx_seq_one_letter_code
_entity_poly.pdbx_strand_id
1 'polypeptide(L)'
;MTTSAQALNQVLAHVNKRGQPKDRFLKCAAEYFGLEGELAEPEAVKYFYKIHADISRDIEGLPLDDGEKKYLNSYLSPFNGLRSFAHVHMDVQTAKNNFLKDSNLVGLINIHMAISGHKRRPELDLETIELASLADELAEAVRNSSLPDHLKETLAYRLLQISASLKHFLFFGSDKLEVELAALLGELAINRDVAEESGNQETFGRIFEFFGRCAEGLSKADKTYSVAQSLLEKGQQIFSLLT
;
A
#
# COMPACT_ATOMS: atom_id res chain seq x y z
N MET A 1 -4.64 -16.75 -0.58
CA MET A 1 -5.53 -15.94 0.26
C MET A 1 -4.71 -15.36 1.39
N THR A 2 -4.55 -14.05 1.40
CA THR A 2 -3.82 -13.30 2.41
C THR A 2 -4.81 -12.54 3.28
N THR A 3 -4.56 -12.51 4.60
CA THR A 3 -5.42 -11.85 5.59
C THR A 3 -4.69 -10.68 6.25
N SER A 4 -5.41 -9.80 6.95
CA SER A 4 -4.79 -8.72 7.73
C SER A 4 -3.75 -9.21 8.72
N ALA A 5 -3.97 -10.38 9.32
CA ALA A 5 -3.01 -10.95 10.26
C ALA A 5 -1.71 -11.36 9.57
N GLN A 6 -1.79 -11.92 8.35
CA GLN A 6 -0.61 -12.23 7.55
C GLN A 6 0.10 -10.96 7.07
N ALA A 7 -0.65 -9.96 6.61
CA ALA A 7 -0.08 -8.67 6.22
C ALA A 7 0.66 -8.03 7.40
N LEU A 8 0.03 -7.92 8.58
CA LEU A 8 0.70 -7.42 9.79
C LEU A 8 1.94 -8.27 10.14
N ASN A 9 1.88 -9.59 10.01
CA ASN A 9 3.03 -10.44 10.23
C ASN A 9 4.19 -10.10 9.28
N GLN A 10 3.93 -9.86 7.99
CA GLN A 10 4.96 -9.56 7.01
C GLN A 10 5.75 -8.29 7.34
N VAL A 11 5.07 -7.17 7.65
CA VAL A 11 5.77 -5.93 8.02
C VAL A 11 6.54 -6.09 9.33
N LEU A 12 5.94 -6.72 10.35
CA LEU A 12 6.61 -6.88 11.64
C LEU A 12 7.80 -7.84 11.55
N ALA A 13 7.69 -8.90 10.75
CA ALA A 13 8.79 -9.81 10.47
C ALA A 13 9.90 -9.14 9.65
N HIS A 14 9.55 -8.25 8.71
CA HIS A 14 10.52 -7.44 7.98
C HIS A 14 11.31 -6.56 8.95
N VAL A 15 10.63 -5.78 9.79
CA VAL A 15 11.29 -4.91 10.78
C VAL A 15 12.14 -5.74 11.76
N ASN A 16 11.64 -6.89 12.22
CA ASN A 16 12.40 -7.79 13.10
C ASN A 16 13.71 -8.28 12.44
N LYS A 17 13.67 -8.64 11.15
CA LYS A 17 14.83 -9.20 10.44
C LYS A 17 15.81 -8.15 9.91
N ARG A 18 15.31 -7.00 9.44
CA ARG A 18 16.11 -6.01 8.69
C ARG A 18 16.46 -4.76 9.51
N GLY A 19 15.66 -4.41 10.51
CA GLY A 19 15.89 -3.20 11.31
C GLY A 19 17.14 -3.28 12.17
N GLN A 20 17.96 -2.22 12.16
CA GLN A 20 19.11 -2.13 13.07
C GLN A 20 18.62 -1.80 14.49
N PRO A 21 19.31 -2.26 15.54
CA PRO A 21 18.85 -2.12 16.92
C PRO A 21 18.44 -0.70 17.34
N LYS A 22 19.15 0.32 16.84
CA LYS A 22 18.94 1.74 17.19
C LYS A 22 18.00 2.48 16.24
N ASP A 23 17.56 1.85 15.15
CA ASP A 23 16.61 2.47 14.23
C ASP A 23 15.25 2.61 14.92
N ARG A 24 14.52 3.67 14.59
CA ARG A 24 13.13 3.82 15.04
C ARG A 24 12.27 2.76 14.35
N PHE A 25 11.42 2.08 15.11
CA PHE A 25 10.54 1.03 14.59
C PHE A 25 9.70 1.51 13.41
N LEU A 26 9.10 2.70 13.53
CA LEU A 26 8.26 3.27 12.48
C LEU A 26 9.03 3.63 11.22
N LYS A 27 10.29 4.03 11.34
CA LYS A 27 11.12 4.32 10.17
C LYS A 27 11.32 3.06 9.34
N CYS A 28 11.71 1.95 9.96
CA CYS A 28 11.86 0.67 9.26
C CYS A 28 10.53 0.17 8.67
N ALA A 29 9.40 0.41 9.35
CA ALA A 29 8.09 0.05 8.81
C ALA A 29 7.69 0.93 7.62
N ALA A 30 7.95 2.24 7.68
CA ALA A 30 7.71 3.17 6.58
C ALA A 30 8.55 2.82 5.35
N GLU A 31 9.83 2.47 5.54
CA GLU A 31 10.71 1.97 4.48
C GLU A 31 10.16 0.69 3.86
N TYR A 32 9.67 -0.27 4.67
CA TYR A 32 9.00 -1.46 4.14
C TYR A 32 7.79 -1.12 3.28
N PHE A 33 7.02 -0.10 3.66
CA PHE A 33 5.85 0.36 2.92
C PHE A 33 6.19 1.24 1.70
N GLY A 34 7.47 1.58 1.46
CA GLY A 34 7.86 2.52 0.42
C GLY A 34 7.38 3.96 0.67
N LEU A 35 7.16 4.33 1.94
CA LEU A 35 6.75 5.68 2.33
C LEU A 35 7.98 6.56 2.53
N GLU A 36 7.95 7.77 1.99
CA GLU A 36 9.06 8.72 2.02
C GLU A 36 8.62 10.11 2.52
N GLY A 37 9.59 10.91 2.98
CA GLY A 37 9.36 12.28 3.45
C GLY A 37 8.96 12.41 4.92
N GLU A 38 8.65 13.64 5.34
CA GLU A 38 8.38 13.99 6.75
C GLU A 38 7.13 13.30 7.32
N LEU A 39 6.21 12.87 6.45
CA LEU A 39 4.95 12.22 6.83
C LEU A 39 5.01 10.69 6.81
N ALA A 40 6.15 10.09 6.42
CA ALA A 40 6.27 8.65 6.23
C ALA A 40 5.94 7.83 7.50
N GLU A 41 6.49 8.22 8.65
CA GLU A 41 6.20 7.56 9.93
C GLU A 41 4.73 7.77 10.39
N PRO A 42 4.17 9.00 10.40
CA PRO A 42 2.74 9.21 10.66
C PRO A 42 1.82 8.38 9.76
N GLU A 43 2.15 8.20 8.48
CA GLU A 43 1.37 7.36 7.58
C GLU A 43 1.49 5.87 7.93
N ALA A 44 2.69 5.38 8.23
CA ALA A 44 2.89 4.01 8.69
C ALA A 44 2.04 3.69 9.94
N VAL A 45 1.91 4.64 10.87
CA VAL A 45 1.05 4.51 12.06
C VAL A 45 -0.42 4.31 11.69
N LYS A 46 -0.94 5.05 10.71
CA LYS A 46 -2.33 4.91 10.25
C LYS A 46 -2.59 3.48 9.76
N TYR A 47 -1.64 2.90 9.02
CA TYR A 47 -1.76 1.52 8.53
C TYR A 47 -1.71 0.49 9.66
N PHE A 48 -0.85 0.67 10.67
CA PHE A 48 -0.85 -0.20 11.85
C PHE A 48 -2.17 -0.14 12.65
N TYR A 49 -2.74 1.05 12.80
CA TYR A 49 -4.04 1.20 13.43
C TYR A 49 -5.14 0.50 12.62
N LYS A 50 -5.20 0.76 11.31
CA LYS A 50 -6.19 0.16 10.38
C LYS A 50 -6.11 -1.36 10.41
N ILE A 51 -4.92 -1.92 10.24
CA ILE A 51 -4.75 -3.38 10.15
C ILE A 51 -5.05 -4.08 11.48
N HIS A 52 -4.71 -3.47 12.62
CA HIS A 52 -5.07 -4.02 13.93
C HIS A 52 -6.59 -4.05 14.12
N ALA A 53 -7.27 -2.93 13.84
CA ALA A 53 -8.72 -2.83 13.92
C ALA A 53 -9.43 -3.82 12.98
N ASP A 54 -8.87 -4.00 11.79
CA ASP A 54 -9.35 -4.96 10.80
C ASP A 54 -9.20 -6.41 11.27
N ILE A 55 -8.07 -6.80 11.88
CA ILE A 55 -7.90 -8.14 12.46
C ILE A 55 -8.95 -8.37 13.57
N SER A 56 -9.15 -7.40 14.46
CA SER A 56 -10.17 -7.51 15.50
C SER A 56 -11.57 -7.71 14.89
N ARG A 57 -11.94 -6.91 13.88
CA ARG A 57 -13.23 -7.06 13.19
C ARG A 57 -13.36 -8.42 12.51
N ASP A 58 -12.27 -8.91 11.90
CA ASP A 58 -12.25 -10.20 11.23
C ASP A 58 -12.44 -11.35 12.24
N ILE A 59 -11.79 -11.30 13.42
CA ILE A 59 -11.99 -12.26 14.52
C ILE A 59 -13.45 -12.25 15.01
N GLU A 60 -14.02 -11.06 15.26
CA GLU A 60 -15.40 -10.94 15.74
C GLU A 60 -16.42 -11.50 14.74
N GLY A 61 -16.13 -11.39 13.44
CA GLY A 61 -16.95 -11.91 12.36
C GLY A 61 -16.82 -13.41 12.09
N LEU A 62 -16.00 -14.15 12.85
CA LEU A 62 -15.87 -15.60 12.71
C LEU A 62 -17.05 -16.34 13.36
N PRO A 63 -17.47 -17.50 12.81
CA PRO A 63 -18.52 -18.35 13.37
C PRO A 63 -17.97 -19.22 14.51
N LEU A 64 -17.33 -18.58 15.50
CA LEU A 64 -16.72 -19.19 16.67
C LEU A 64 -17.44 -18.74 17.94
N ASP A 65 -17.30 -19.49 19.03
CA ASP A 65 -17.82 -19.05 20.33
C ASP A 65 -16.97 -17.93 20.98
N ASP A 66 -17.50 -17.30 22.03
CA ASP A 66 -16.83 -16.19 22.71
C ASP A 66 -15.49 -16.59 23.34
N GLY A 67 -15.34 -17.85 23.76
CA GLY A 67 -14.11 -18.40 24.32
C GLY A 67 -13.02 -18.52 23.26
N GLU A 68 -13.35 -19.07 22.10
CA GLU A 68 -12.47 -19.19 20.94
C GLU A 68 -12.07 -17.81 20.40
N LYS A 69 -13.00 -16.86 20.30
CA LYS A 69 -12.69 -15.47 19.90
C LYS A 69 -11.77 -14.79 20.91
N LYS A 70 -12.00 -14.99 22.21
CA LYS A 70 -11.11 -14.49 23.26
C LYS A 70 -9.71 -15.10 23.16
N TYR A 71 -9.62 -16.39 22.82
CA TYR A 71 -8.35 -17.07 22.58
C TYR A 71 -7.60 -16.46 21.38
N LEU A 72 -8.27 -16.22 20.25
CA LEU A 72 -7.66 -15.55 19.09
C LEU A 72 -7.22 -14.11 19.42
N ASN A 73 -8.05 -13.35 20.14
CA ASN A 73 -7.69 -12.01 20.61
C ASN A 73 -6.48 -12.02 21.56
N SER A 74 -6.23 -13.12 22.28
CA SER A 74 -5.02 -13.22 23.10
C SER A 74 -3.73 -13.21 22.26
N TYR A 75 -3.75 -13.78 21.05
CA TYR A 75 -2.64 -13.69 20.09
C TYR A 75 -2.45 -12.29 19.52
N LEU A 76 -3.51 -11.49 19.42
CA LEU A 76 -3.44 -10.11 18.94
C LEU A 76 -2.99 -9.14 20.05
N SER A 77 -3.24 -9.49 21.31
CA SER A 77 -2.99 -8.63 22.47
C SER A 77 -1.58 -8.04 22.58
N PRO A 78 -0.47 -8.74 22.22
CA PRO A 78 0.87 -8.16 22.26
C PRO A 78 1.04 -6.95 21.34
N PHE A 79 0.16 -6.79 20.35
CA PHE A 79 0.20 -5.72 19.36
C PHE A 79 -0.73 -4.54 19.71
N ASN A 80 -1.40 -4.57 20.86
CA ASN A 80 -2.32 -3.49 21.27
C ASN A 80 -1.66 -2.11 21.35
N GLY A 81 -0.36 -2.04 21.64
CA GLY A 81 0.38 -0.79 21.63
C GLY A 81 0.55 -0.15 20.25
N LEU A 82 0.31 -0.90 19.16
CA LEU A 82 0.21 -0.33 17.82
C LEU A 82 -1.10 0.45 17.64
N ARG A 83 -2.20 -0.07 18.20
CA ARG A 83 -3.52 0.59 18.18
C ARG A 83 -3.61 1.76 19.15
N SER A 84 -3.03 1.64 20.35
CA SER A 84 -3.03 2.71 21.35
C SER A 84 -1.86 3.69 21.21
N PHE A 85 -1.04 3.52 20.16
CA PHE A 85 0.18 4.27 19.91
C PHE A 85 1.27 4.17 20.98
N ALA A 86 1.15 3.25 21.94
CA ALA A 86 2.18 3.04 22.97
C ALA A 86 3.50 2.49 22.41
N HIS A 87 3.51 1.88 21.22
CA HIS A 87 4.72 1.28 20.62
C HIS A 87 5.41 2.18 19.57
N VAL A 88 4.80 3.30 19.18
CA VAL A 88 5.24 4.12 18.02
C VAL A 88 6.59 4.80 18.22
N HIS A 89 6.98 5.04 19.46
CA HIS A 89 8.22 5.73 19.83
C HIS A 89 9.41 4.77 20.02
N MET A 90 9.18 3.45 19.98
CA MET A 90 10.21 2.46 20.28
C MET A 90 11.27 2.40 19.16
N ASP A 91 12.51 2.13 19.57
CA ASP A 91 13.52 1.61 18.65
C ASP A 91 13.28 0.11 18.37
N VAL A 92 13.94 -0.42 17.35
CA VAL A 92 13.79 -1.82 16.93
C VAL A 92 14.20 -2.78 18.05
N GLN A 93 15.25 -2.48 18.83
CA GLN A 93 15.68 -3.35 19.93
C GLN A 93 14.62 -3.45 21.03
N THR A 94 14.02 -2.33 21.41
CA THR A 94 12.93 -2.25 22.38
C THR A 94 11.69 -2.95 21.84
N ALA A 95 11.38 -2.77 20.56
CA ALA A 95 10.28 -3.48 19.91
C ALA A 95 10.47 -5.00 19.93
N LYS A 96 11.69 -5.51 19.65
CA LYS A 96 12.09 -6.94 19.75
C LYS A 96 11.91 -7.50 21.15
N ASN A 97 12.29 -6.73 22.17
CA ASN A 97 12.15 -7.14 23.56
C ASN A 97 10.69 -7.12 24.07
N ASN A 98 9.80 -6.42 23.37
CA ASN A 98 8.38 -6.27 23.72
C ASN A 98 7.47 -7.11 22.82
N PHE A 99 7.07 -6.56 21.67
CA PHE A 99 6.00 -7.10 20.83
C PHE A 99 6.48 -7.85 19.58
N LEU A 100 7.70 -7.62 19.11
CA LEU A 100 8.29 -8.29 17.93
C LEU A 100 8.92 -9.67 18.24
N LYS A 101 8.55 -10.31 19.35
CA LYS A 101 9.03 -11.66 19.69
C LYS A 101 8.51 -12.68 18.70
N ASP A 102 9.31 -13.70 18.40
CA ASP A 102 8.94 -14.77 17.46
C ASP A 102 7.63 -15.45 17.87
N SER A 103 7.40 -15.69 19.17
CA SER A 103 6.14 -16.26 19.68
C SER A 103 4.91 -15.38 19.35
N ASN A 104 5.06 -14.06 19.38
CA ASN A 104 3.98 -13.14 19.06
C ASN A 104 3.71 -13.14 17.54
N LEU A 105 4.77 -13.18 16.73
CA LEU A 105 4.65 -13.26 15.27
C LEU A 105 3.96 -14.57 14.84
N VAL A 106 4.29 -15.70 15.49
CA VAL A 106 3.57 -16.97 15.31
C VAL A 106 2.09 -16.84 15.69
N GLY A 107 1.76 -16.06 16.73
CA GLY A 107 0.38 -15.73 17.07
C GLY A 107 -0.41 -15.10 15.91
N LEU A 108 0.20 -14.21 15.13
CA LEU A 108 -0.43 -13.66 13.93
C LEU A 108 -0.66 -14.71 12.83
N ILE A 109 0.22 -15.71 12.72
CA ILE A 109 0.03 -16.84 11.80
C ILE A 109 -1.16 -17.68 12.24
N ASN A 110 -1.33 -17.92 13.55
CA ASN A 110 -2.50 -18.65 14.06
C ASN A 110 -3.81 -17.91 13.76
N ILE A 111 -3.83 -16.59 13.94
CA ILE A 111 -4.98 -15.76 13.54
C ILE A 111 -5.22 -15.84 12.04
N HIS A 112 -4.16 -15.76 11.22
CA HIS A 112 -4.28 -15.91 9.77
C HIS A 112 -4.94 -17.24 9.37
N MET A 113 -4.49 -18.35 9.94
CA MET A 113 -5.04 -19.69 9.67
C MET A 113 -6.52 -19.79 10.06
N ALA A 114 -6.93 -19.15 11.16
CA ALA A 114 -8.33 -19.11 11.58
C ALA A 114 -9.20 -18.26 10.63
N ILE A 115 -8.64 -17.22 10.00
CA ILE A 115 -9.41 -16.29 9.15
C ILE A 115 -9.43 -16.73 7.68
N SER A 116 -8.37 -17.38 7.18
CA SER A 116 -8.13 -17.60 5.74
C SER A 116 -9.19 -18.44 5.03
N GLY A 117 -10.06 -19.17 5.76
CA GLY A 117 -11.22 -19.87 5.23
C GLY A 117 -12.54 -19.11 5.26
N HIS A 118 -12.63 -18.00 6.01
CA HIS A 118 -13.89 -17.32 6.32
C HIS A 118 -14.01 -15.91 5.73
N LYS A 119 -12.88 -15.23 5.48
CA LYS A 119 -12.85 -13.88 4.92
C LYS A 119 -11.97 -13.87 3.68
N ARG A 120 -12.53 -13.36 2.58
CA ARG A 120 -11.79 -13.01 1.38
C ARG A 120 -11.62 -11.51 1.34
N ARG A 121 -10.37 -11.05 1.21
CA ARG A 121 -10.08 -9.65 0.91
C ARG A 121 -9.94 -9.49 -0.61
N PRO A 122 -10.22 -8.29 -1.13
CA PRO A 122 -9.79 -7.93 -2.47
C PRO A 122 -8.29 -8.20 -2.61
N GLU A 123 -7.92 -8.95 -3.64
CA GLU A 123 -6.53 -9.24 -4.01
C GLU A 123 -6.36 -8.78 -5.46
N LEU A 124 -5.25 -8.09 -5.74
CA LEU A 124 -4.84 -7.84 -7.12
C LEU A 124 -4.31 -9.14 -7.71
N ASP A 125 -4.54 -9.34 -9.02
CA ASP A 125 -3.90 -10.43 -9.74
C ASP A 125 -2.38 -10.18 -9.88
N LEU A 126 -1.64 -11.25 -10.18
CA LEU A 126 -0.18 -11.18 -10.26
C LEU A 126 0.27 -10.18 -11.33
N GLU A 127 -0.40 -10.15 -12.48
CA GLU A 127 -0.11 -9.23 -13.57
C GLU A 127 -0.21 -7.76 -13.12
N THR A 128 -1.22 -7.43 -12.30
CA THR A 128 -1.39 -6.08 -11.75
C THR A 128 -0.32 -5.75 -10.70
N ILE A 129 0.08 -6.72 -9.87
CA ILE A 129 1.16 -6.52 -8.90
C ILE A 129 2.50 -6.28 -9.61
N GLU A 130 2.74 -6.97 -10.74
CA GLU A 130 3.95 -6.80 -11.56
C GLU A 130 4.05 -5.39 -12.20
N LEU A 131 2.94 -4.65 -12.31
CA LEU A 131 2.96 -3.24 -12.72
C LEU A 131 3.76 -2.36 -11.76
N ALA A 132 4.00 -2.77 -10.52
CA ALA A 132 4.81 -1.99 -9.59
C ALA A 132 6.24 -1.78 -10.10
N SER A 133 6.84 -2.77 -10.76
CA SER A 133 8.16 -2.63 -11.38
C SER A 133 8.14 -1.64 -12.53
N LEU A 134 7.09 -1.67 -13.35
CA LEU A 134 6.89 -0.70 -14.43
C LEU A 134 6.71 0.72 -13.88
N ALA A 135 6.03 0.88 -12.74
CA ALA A 135 5.89 2.17 -12.08
C ALA A 135 7.26 2.72 -11.63
N ASP A 136 8.12 1.87 -11.06
CA ASP A 136 9.50 2.23 -10.68
C ASP A 136 10.33 2.66 -11.91
N GLU A 137 10.24 1.91 -13.01
CA GLU A 137 10.90 2.22 -14.27
C GLU A 137 10.42 3.56 -14.88
N LEU A 138 9.11 3.80 -14.86
CA LEU A 138 8.52 5.05 -15.36
C LEU A 138 8.94 6.23 -14.49
N ALA A 139 9.00 6.06 -13.16
CA ALA A 139 9.46 7.11 -12.26
C ALA A 139 10.91 7.53 -12.58
N GLU A 140 11.76 6.55 -12.88
CA GLU A 140 13.14 6.81 -13.27
C GLU A 140 13.25 7.45 -14.67
N ALA A 141 12.42 7.01 -15.62
CA ALA A 141 12.34 7.65 -16.94
C ALA A 141 11.88 9.11 -16.84
N VAL A 142 10.90 9.40 -15.99
CA VAL A 142 10.42 10.76 -15.70
C VAL A 142 11.54 11.63 -15.13
N ARG A 143 12.30 11.14 -14.13
CA ARG A 143 13.41 11.89 -13.54
C ARG A 143 14.49 12.26 -14.56
N ASN A 144 14.78 11.36 -15.49
CA ASN A 144 15.79 11.54 -16.52
C ASN A 144 15.29 12.27 -17.78
N SER A 145 14.03 12.68 -17.82
CA SER A 145 13.42 13.36 -18.97
C SER A 145 13.86 14.84 -19.10
N SER A 146 13.40 15.51 -20.15
CA SER A 146 13.54 16.97 -20.33
C SER A 146 12.42 17.79 -19.66
N LEU A 147 11.53 17.15 -18.89
CA LEU A 147 10.43 17.85 -18.21
C LEU A 147 10.94 18.90 -17.19
N PRO A 148 10.12 19.91 -16.86
CA PRO A 148 10.41 20.82 -15.75
C PRO A 148 10.61 20.08 -14.42
N ASP A 149 11.54 20.54 -13.59
CA ASP A 149 11.93 19.84 -12.35
C ASP A 149 10.76 19.57 -11.40
N HIS A 150 9.87 20.55 -11.22
CA HIS A 150 8.68 20.37 -10.38
C HIS A 150 7.77 19.23 -10.87
N LEU A 151 7.67 19.05 -12.20
CA LEU A 151 6.83 18.02 -12.80
C LEU A 151 7.51 16.65 -12.74
N LYS A 152 8.84 16.61 -12.89
CA LYS A 152 9.64 15.40 -12.66
C LYS A 152 9.44 14.87 -11.25
N GLU A 153 9.60 15.75 -10.26
CA GLU A 153 9.44 15.41 -8.85
C GLU A 153 8.02 14.89 -8.58
N THR A 154 7.00 15.63 -9.05
CA THR A 154 5.59 15.29 -8.81
C THR A 154 5.20 13.96 -9.46
N LEU A 155 5.46 13.77 -10.75
CA LEU A 155 5.11 12.54 -11.46
C LEU A 155 5.88 11.33 -10.93
N ALA A 156 7.20 11.47 -10.69
CA ALA A 156 7.99 10.38 -10.14
C ALA A 156 7.52 10.00 -8.73
N TYR A 157 7.19 10.99 -7.89
CA TYR A 157 6.63 10.73 -6.57
C TYR A 157 5.31 9.94 -6.67
N ARG A 158 4.38 10.35 -7.54
CA ARG A 158 3.10 9.64 -7.73
C ARG A 158 3.28 8.21 -8.21
N LEU A 159 4.17 7.99 -9.18
CA LEU A 159 4.49 6.65 -9.69
C LEU A 159 5.05 5.75 -8.58
N LEU A 160 5.92 6.28 -7.71
CA LEU A 160 6.43 5.53 -6.56
C LEU A 160 5.34 5.25 -5.51
N GLN A 161 4.41 6.18 -5.27
CA GLN A 161 3.27 5.93 -4.40
C GLN A 161 2.32 4.86 -4.95
N ILE A 162 2.12 4.82 -6.28
CA ILE A 162 1.37 3.74 -6.94
C ILE A 162 2.12 2.42 -6.82
N SER A 163 3.43 2.39 -7.07
CA SER A 163 4.30 1.22 -6.89
C SER A 163 4.18 0.62 -5.48
N ALA A 164 4.30 1.47 -4.45
CA ALA A 164 4.09 1.09 -3.06
C ALA A 164 2.68 0.55 -2.81
N SER A 165 1.65 1.19 -3.39
CA SER A 165 0.26 0.76 -3.25
C SER A 165 -0.03 -0.58 -3.90
N LEU A 166 0.59 -0.89 -5.03
CA LEU A 166 0.50 -2.20 -5.68
C LEU A 166 1.21 -3.29 -4.84
N LYS A 167 2.45 -3.02 -4.40
CA LYS A 167 3.26 -3.94 -3.57
C LYS A 167 2.61 -4.25 -2.22
N HIS A 168 1.91 -3.27 -1.65
CA HIS A 168 1.31 -3.35 -0.31
C HIS A 168 -0.21 -3.21 -0.35
N PHE A 169 -0.86 -3.65 -1.42
CA PHE A 169 -2.30 -3.46 -1.65
C PHE A 169 -3.17 -3.94 -0.48
N LEU A 170 -2.78 -5.01 0.19
CA LEU A 170 -3.52 -5.54 1.34
C LEU A 170 -3.51 -4.63 2.57
N PHE A 171 -2.49 -3.78 2.71
CA PHE A 171 -2.42 -2.76 3.74
C PHE A 171 -3.21 -1.52 3.34
N PHE A 172 -2.94 -1.05 2.12
CA PHE A 172 -3.43 0.24 1.69
C PHE A 172 -4.89 0.16 1.26
N GLY A 173 -5.26 -0.93 0.58
CA GLY A 173 -6.58 -1.17 0.01
C GLY A 173 -6.78 -0.47 -1.33
N SER A 174 -7.96 -0.68 -1.92
CA SER A 174 -8.38 -0.03 -3.16
C SER A 174 -8.37 1.49 -3.07
N ASP A 175 -8.83 2.04 -1.95
CA ASP A 175 -8.97 3.49 -1.74
C ASP A 175 -7.66 4.28 -1.99
N LYS A 176 -6.52 3.77 -1.49
CA LYS A 176 -5.23 4.47 -1.64
C LYS A 176 -4.73 4.39 -3.07
N LEU A 177 -4.83 3.23 -3.71
CA LEU A 177 -4.42 3.07 -5.10
C LEU A 177 -5.27 3.96 -6.02
N GLU A 178 -6.58 4.06 -5.77
CA GLU A 178 -7.46 4.97 -6.47
C GLU A 178 -7.03 6.44 -6.32
N VAL A 179 -6.81 6.90 -5.09
CA VAL A 179 -6.40 8.29 -4.82
C VAL A 179 -5.12 8.63 -5.60
N GLU A 180 -4.13 7.73 -5.59
CA GLU A 180 -2.88 7.98 -6.32
C GLU A 180 -3.05 7.91 -7.85
N LEU A 181 -3.89 7.01 -8.36
CA LEU A 181 -4.22 6.96 -9.79
C LEU A 181 -4.98 8.21 -10.25
N ALA A 182 -5.95 8.69 -9.47
CA ALA A 182 -6.69 9.91 -9.76
C ALA A 182 -5.78 11.14 -9.71
N ALA A 183 -4.88 11.20 -8.73
CA ALA A 183 -3.87 12.25 -8.65
C ALA A 183 -2.94 12.22 -9.87
N LEU A 184 -2.41 11.06 -10.26
CA LEU A 184 -1.59 10.91 -11.45
C LEU A 184 -2.32 11.39 -12.71
N LEU A 185 -3.57 10.98 -12.91
CA LEU A 185 -4.36 11.42 -14.05
C LEU A 185 -4.57 12.94 -14.06
N GLY A 186 -4.83 13.53 -12.89
CA GLY A 186 -4.94 14.99 -12.73
C GLY A 186 -3.66 15.71 -13.13
N GLU A 187 -2.50 15.23 -12.68
CA GLU A 187 -1.21 15.81 -13.04
C GLU A 187 -0.94 15.74 -14.55
N LEU A 188 -1.25 14.61 -15.19
CA LEU A 188 -1.13 14.46 -16.64
C LEU A 188 -2.06 15.41 -17.40
N ALA A 189 -3.29 15.57 -16.94
CA ALA A 189 -4.28 16.43 -17.58
C ALA A 189 -3.92 17.92 -17.51
N ILE A 190 -3.43 18.39 -16.36
CA ILE A 190 -3.07 19.80 -16.15
C ILE A 190 -1.79 20.16 -16.89
N ASN A 191 -0.83 19.23 -16.97
CA ASN A 191 0.49 19.49 -17.55
C ASN A 191 0.63 18.96 -18.99
N ARG A 192 -0.49 18.81 -19.69
CA ARG A 192 -0.52 18.31 -21.07
C ARG A 192 0.37 19.14 -22.00
N ASP A 193 0.16 20.45 -22.05
CA ASP A 193 0.79 21.32 -23.05
C ASP A 193 2.32 21.31 -22.85
N VAL A 194 2.77 21.19 -21.60
CA VAL A 194 4.18 21.06 -21.22
C VAL A 194 4.81 19.79 -21.82
N ALA A 195 4.06 18.69 -21.91
CA ALA A 195 4.55 17.44 -22.49
C ALA A 195 4.74 17.56 -24.01
N GLU A 196 3.85 18.27 -24.70
CA GLU A 196 3.95 18.57 -26.13
C GLU A 196 5.15 19.50 -26.40
N GLU A 197 5.28 20.59 -25.65
CA GLU A 197 6.38 21.56 -25.79
C GLU A 197 7.76 20.98 -25.48
N SER A 198 7.83 20.05 -24.52
CA SER A 198 9.09 19.45 -24.07
C SER A 198 9.49 18.20 -24.87
N GLY A 199 8.66 17.75 -25.82
CA GLY A 199 8.90 16.54 -26.62
C GLY A 199 8.79 15.22 -25.84
N ASN A 200 8.10 15.20 -24.70
CA ASN A 200 7.96 14.02 -23.82
C ASN A 200 6.64 13.26 -24.01
N GLN A 201 6.02 13.39 -25.19
CA GLN A 201 4.74 12.74 -25.51
C GLN A 201 4.80 11.21 -25.34
N GLU A 202 5.92 10.58 -25.70
CA GLU A 202 6.10 9.13 -25.53
C GLU A 202 6.09 8.73 -24.06
N THR A 203 6.80 9.47 -23.20
CA THR A 203 6.81 9.23 -21.75
C THR A 203 5.41 9.38 -21.16
N PHE A 204 4.68 10.43 -21.54
CA PHE A 204 3.29 10.63 -21.11
C PHE A 204 2.36 9.51 -21.59
N GLY A 205 2.50 9.07 -22.85
CA GLY A 205 1.75 7.95 -23.40
C GLY A 205 1.98 6.65 -22.63
N ARG A 206 3.23 6.34 -22.28
CA ARG A 206 3.57 5.16 -21.46
C ARG A 206 3.00 5.24 -20.04
N ILE A 207 3.05 6.42 -19.41
CA ILE A 207 2.44 6.64 -18.08
C ILE A 207 0.92 6.46 -18.17
N PHE A 208 0.30 6.96 -19.23
CA PHE A 208 -1.14 6.83 -19.44
C PHE A 208 -1.56 5.36 -19.66
N GLU A 209 -0.82 4.61 -20.48
CA GLU A 209 -1.05 3.17 -20.67
C GLU A 209 -0.93 2.40 -19.35
N PHE A 210 0.11 2.71 -18.57
CA PHE A 210 0.31 2.16 -17.23
C PHE A 210 -0.88 2.46 -16.30
N PHE A 211 -1.37 3.70 -16.29
CA PHE A 211 -2.56 4.09 -15.54
C PHE A 211 -3.77 3.23 -15.93
N GLY A 212 -4.00 3.04 -17.23
CA GLY A 212 -5.10 2.22 -17.74
C GLY A 212 -5.04 0.79 -17.22
N ARG A 213 -3.86 0.17 -17.27
CA ARG A 213 -3.64 -1.20 -16.76
C ARG A 213 -3.87 -1.29 -15.26
N CYS A 214 -3.41 -0.31 -14.48
CA CYS A 214 -3.63 -0.28 -13.03
C CYS A 214 -5.11 -0.12 -12.68
N ALA A 215 -5.83 0.76 -13.37
CA ALA A 215 -7.25 0.99 -13.13
C ALA A 215 -8.10 -0.23 -13.52
N GLU A 216 -7.73 -0.96 -14.58
CA GLU A 216 -8.36 -2.23 -14.94
C GLU A 216 -8.14 -3.29 -13.83
N GLY A 217 -6.90 -3.45 -13.36
CA GLY A 217 -6.58 -4.38 -12.28
C GLY A 217 -7.33 -4.06 -10.98
N LEU A 218 -7.42 -2.77 -10.63
CA LEU A 218 -8.21 -2.30 -9.49
C LEU A 218 -9.71 -2.64 -9.65
N SER A 219 -10.28 -2.40 -10.83
CA SER A 219 -11.68 -2.72 -11.12
C SER A 219 -11.98 -4.23 -11.05
N LYS A 220 -11.02 -5.09 -11.40
CA LYS A 220 -11.15 -6.55 -11.27
C LYS A 220 -11.12 -7.00 -9.80
N ALA A 221 -10.22 -6.42 -9.00
CA ALA A 221 -10.06 -6.76 -7.60
C ALA A 221 -11.23 -6.29 -6.72
N ASP A 222 -11.82 -5.14 -7.05
CA ASP A 222 -12.90 -4.53 -6.29
C ASP A 222 -14.13 -4.25 -7.17
N LYS A 223 -15.07 -5.20 -7.21
CA LYS A 223 -16.28 -5.14 -8.04
C LYS A 223 -17.27 -4.04 -7.63
N THR A 224 -17.05 -3.41 -6.47
CA THR A 224 -17.86 -2.30 -5.97
C THR A 224 -17.40 -0.94 -6.51
N TYR A 225 -16.32 -0.89 -7.27
CA TYR A 225 -15.70 0.35 -7.73
C TYR A 225 -16.17 0.81 -9.13
N SER A 226 -17.31 1.50 -9.17
CA SER A 226 -17.72 2.29 -10.35
C SER A 226 -16.77 3.46 -10.65
N VAL A 227 -16.00 3.92 -9.65
CA VAL A 227 -15.09 5.05 -9.82
C VAL A 227 -13.86 4.69 -10.64
N ALA A 228 -13.32 3.48 -10.50
CA ALA A 228 -12.21 2.99 -11.35
C ALA A 228 -12.62 2.94 -12.84
N GLN A 229 -13.86 2.53 -13.14
CA GLN A 229 -14.43 2.61 -14.48
C GLN A 229 -14.58 4.07 -14.94
N SER A 230 -15.08 4.96 -14.08
CA SER A 230 -15.17 6.39 -14.42
C SER A 230 -13.81 7.05 -14.65
N LEU A 231 -12.77 6.60 -13.94
CA LEU A 231 -11.38 7.05 -14.10
C LEU A 231 -10.80 6.54 -15.42
N LEU A 232 -11.09 5.28 -15.79
CA LEU A 232 -10.75 4.73 -17.10
C LEU A 232 -11.42 5.51 -18.23
N GLU A 233 -12.72 5.76 -18.15
CA GLU A 233 -13.47 6.50 -19.17
C GLU A 233 -12.96 7.93 -19.32
N LYS A 234 -12.77 8.65 -18.20
CA LYS A 234 -12.20 10.01 -18.20
C LYS A 234 -10.76 10.01 -18.70
N GLY A 235 -9.98 9.01 -18.31
CA GLY A 235 -8.62 8.82 -18.82
C GLY A 235 -8.63 8.67 -20.33
N GLN A 236 -9.45 7.76 -20.88
CA GLN A 236 -9.53 7.52 -22.32
C GLN A 236 -9.93 8.78 -23.09
N GLN A 237 -10.83 9.59 -22.54
CA GLN A 237 -11.15 10.90 -23.11
C GLN A 237 -9.92 11.81 -23.15
N ILE A 238 -9.16 11.90 -22.06
CA ILE A 238 -7.92 12.68 -22.00
C ILE A 238 -6.89 12.15 -23.01
N PHE A 239 -6.69 10.84 -23.11
CA PHE A 239 -5.75 10.24 -24.04
C PHE A 239 -6.14 10.43 -25.50
N SER A 240 -7.43 10.34 -25.83
CA SER A 240 -7.91 10.64 -27.19
C SER A 240 -7.68 12.09 -27.61
N LEU A 241 -7.41 12.98 -26.65
CA LEU A 241 -7.01 14.35 -26.92
C LEU A 241 -5.48 14.51 -27.05
N LEU A 242 -4.68 13.54 -26.57
CA LEU A 242 -3.21 13.51 -26.63
C LEU A 242 -2.67 12.89 -27.93
N THR A 243 -3.48 12.10 -28.63
CA THR A 243 -3.18 11.47 -29.94
C THR A 243 -3.82 12.22 -31.09
#